data_AF-A0AAV8XCG4-F1
#
_entry.id   AF-A0AAV8XCG4-F1
#
_cell.length_a   1.000
_cell.length_b   1.000
_cell.length_c   1.000
_cell.angle_alpha   90.00
_cell.angle_beta   90.00
_cell.angle_gamma   90.00
#
_symmetry.space_group_name_H-M   'P 1'
#
loop_
_entity.id
_entity.type
_entity.pdbx_description
1 polymer ?
#
loop_
_entity_poly.entity_id
_entity_poly.type
_entity_poly.pdbx_seq_one_letter_code
_entity_poly.pdbx_strand_id
1 'polypeptide(L)'
;MIFMNQIIPVLCPIVNIENIVTTMTGNFVIGRECLLRENVYTSPCNSSELGIYLVSKSGPLQQFNITDVVLKYVKISYKDKYVVFPLIHLY
;
A
#
# COMPACT_ATOMS: atom_id res chain seq x y z
N MET A 1 -21.92 -11.48 -6.16
CA MET A 1 -20.83 -11.98 -7.02
C MET A 1 -19.75 -10.90 -7.07
N ILE A 2 -18.74 -11.01 -6.21
CA ILE A 2 -17.64 -10.04 -6.16
C ILE A 2 -16.58 -10.55 -7.15
N PHE A 3 -16.31 -9.78 -8.20
CA PHE A 3 -15.24 -10.08 -9.14
C PHE A 3 -13.88 -9.89 -8.45
N MET A 4 -13.28 -10.99 -7.98
CA MET A 4 -11.89 -11.03 -7.48
C MET A 4 -10.92 -11.24 -8.65
N ASN A 5 -10.77 -10.27 -9.55
CA ASN A 5 -9.80 -10.37 -10.66
C ASN A 5 -8.77 -9.25 -10.68
N GLN A 6 -8.39 -8.74 -9.51
CA GLN A 6 -7.10 -8.06 -9.34
C GLN A 6 -6.27 -8.84 -8.35
N ILE A 7 -5.50 -9.80 -8.86
CA ILE A 7 -4.37 -10.36 -8.11
C ILE A 7 -3.39 -9.21 -7.93
N ILE A 8 -3.39 -8.58 -6.75
CA ILE A 8 -2.39 -7.57 -6.41
C ILE A 8 -1.06 -8.33 -6.35
N PRO A 9 -0.06 -7.98 -7.17
CA PRO A 9 1.23 -8.65 -7.10
C PRO A 9 1.77 -8.43 -5.69
N VAL A 10 1.95 -9.52 -4.94
CA VAL A 10 2.45 -9.52 -3.54
C VAL A 10 3.81 -8.78 -3.42
N LEU A 11 4.49 -8.53 -4.54
CA LEU A 11 5.79 -7.89 -4.66
C LEU A 11 5.78 -6.36 -4.77
N CYS A 12 4.63 -5.70 -4.96
CA CYS A 12 4.61 -4.24 -5.11
C CYS A 12 4.87 -3.53 -3.77
N PRO A 13 5.77 -2.51 -3.70
CA PRO A 13 6.01 -1.74 -2.48
C PRO A 13 4.73 -1.00 -2.03
N ILE A 14 4.38 -1.08 -0.75
CA ILE A 14 3.37 -0.20 -0.14
C ILE A 14 4.11 0.99 0.43
N VAL A 15 3.83 2.20 -0.07
CA VAL A 15 4.55 3.41 0.30
C VAL A 15 3.64 4.35 1.10
N ASN A 16 4.09 4.76 2.28
CA ASN A 16 3.50 5.88 3.00
C ASN A 16 4.02 7.18 2.36
N ILE A 17 3.15 7.87 1.64
CA ILE A 17 3.48 9.12 0.94
C ILE A 17 3.64 10.24 1.97
N GLU A 18 4.77 10.94 1.91
CA GLU A 18 5.03 12.12 2.75
C GLU A 18 4.93 13.41 1.92
N ASN A 19 5.30 13.36 0.64
CA ASN A 19 5.20 14.50 -0.26
C ASN A 19 5.03 14.05 -1.72
N ILE A 20 4.52 14.95 -2.55
CA ILE A 20 4.46 14.81 -4.01
C ILE A 20 5.14 16.03 -4.60
N VAL A 21 6.12 15.81 -5.47
CA VAL A 21 6.93 16.88 -6.04
C VAL A 21 6.88 16.83 -7.56
N THR A 22 6.83 18.01 -8.17
CA THR A 22 6.92 18.20 -9.62
C THR A 22 8.25 18.87 -9.94
N THR A 23 8.99 18.30 -10.87
CA THR A 23 10.26 18.84 -11.38
C THR A 23 10.20 18.98 -12.89
N MET A 24 11.24 19.53 -13.51
CA MET A 24 11.38 19.53 -14.96
C MET A 24 11.41 18.13 -15.58
N THR A 25 11.80 17.11 -14.81
CA THR A 25 11.98 15.73 -15.30
C THR A 25 10.77 14.84 -15.03
N GLY A 26 9.77 15.33 -14.29
CA GLY A 26 8.53 14.59 -14.07
C GLY A 26 7.93 14.81 -12.67
N ASN A 27 6.99 13.93 -12.34
CA ASN A 27 6.28 13.93 -11.07
C ASN A 27 6.75 12.75 -10.22
N PHE A 28 7.10 13.03 -8.98
CA PHE A 28 7.65 12.03 -8.08
C PHE A 28 6.92 12.02 -6.74
N VAL A 29 6.85 10.84 -6.16
CA VAL A 29 6.38 10.62 -4.79
C VAL A 29 7.60 10.49 -3.89
N ILE A 30 7.61 11.27 -2.81
CA ILE A 30 8.58 11.13 -1.73
C ILE A 30 7.87 10.44 -0.59
N GLY A 31 8.39 9.29 -0.16
CA GLY A 31 7.73 8.47 0.85
C GLY A 31 8.61 7.36 1.40
N ARG A 32 8.02 6.54 2.27
CA ARG A 32 8.72 5.42 2.90
C ARG A 32 7.98 4.13 2.65
N GLU A 33 8.71 3.13 2.16
CA GLU A 33 8.17 1.79 2.00
C GLU A 33 7.84 1.14 3.35
N CYS A 34 6.69 0.48 3.43
CA CYS A 34 6.30 -0.39 4.54
C CYS A 34 7.01 -1.74 4.40
N LEU A 35 8.06 -1.93 5.20
CA LEU A 35 8.95 -3.10 5.14
C LEU A 35 8.36 -4.36 5.77
N LEU A 36 7.47 -4.19 6.76
CA LEU A 36 6.82 -5.30 7.44
C LEU A 36 5.36 -5.34 7.05
N ARG A 37 4.94 -6.49 6.51
CA ARG A 37 3.56 -6.79 6.12
C ARG A 37 3.19 -8.15 6.68
N GLU A 38 2.13 -8.17 7.46
CA GLU A 38 1.58 -9.38 8.06
C GLU A 38 0.10 -9.51 7.69
N ASN A 39 -0.41 -10.74 7.77
CA ASN A 39 -1.85 -10.97 7.66
C ASN A 39 -2.57 -10.39 8.87
N VAL A 40 -3.63 -9.61 8.63
CA VAL A 40 -4.55 -9.12 9.66
C VAL A 40 -5.42 -10.26 10.18
N TYR A 41 -5.80 -11.17 9.27
CA TYR A 41 -6.54 -12.40 9.55
C TYR A 41 -6.12 -13.49 8.56
N THR A 42 -6.36 -14.75 8.93
CA THR A 42 -6.07 -15.94 8.12
C THR A 42 -7.30 -16.80 7.80
N SER A 43 -8.46 -16.42 8.34
CA SER A 43 -9.75 -17.07 8.05
C SER A 43 -10.76 -16.00 7.61
N PRO A 44 -11.51 -16.22 6.50
CA PRO A 44 -11.61 -17.44 5.70
C PRO A 44 -10.42 -17.69 4.74
N CYS A 45 -9.58 -16.69 4.51
CA CYS A 45 -8.34 -16.77 3.74
C CYS A 45 -7.29 -15.83 4.34
N ASN A 46 -6.08 -15.84 3.80
CA ASN A 46 -5.06 -14.86 4.21
C ASN A 46 -5.45 -13.47 3.71
N SER A 47 -5.51 -12.50 4.61
CA SER A 47 -5.88 -11.12 4.26
C SER A 47 -4.96 -10.52 3.18
N SER A 48 -3.72 -10.97 3.09
CA SER A 48 -2.76 -10.60 2.04
C SER A 48 -3.22 -10.94 0.63
N GLU A 49 -4.02 -11.99 0.46
CA GLU A 49 -4.61 -12.37 -0.83
C GLU A 49 -5.63 -11.32 -1.30
N LEU A 50 -6.17 -10.53 -0.38
CA LEU A 50 -7.10 -9.43 -0.63
C LEU A 50 -6.40 -8.06 -0.63
N GLY A 51 -5.07 -8.04 -0.56
CA GLY A 51 -4.29 -6.80 -0.42
C GLY A 51 -4.42 -6.14 0.95
N ILE A 52 -4.90 -6.86 1.97
CA ILE A 52 -5.09 -6.32 3.31
C ILE A 52 -3.90 -6.72 4.17
N TYR A 53 -3.20 -5.73 4.72
CA TYR A 53 -1.97 -5.95 5.46
C TYR A 53 -1.96 -5.21 6.79
N LEU A 54 -1.30 -5.81 7.77
CA LEU A 54 -0.85 -5.14 8.98
C LEU A 54 0.58 -4.65 8.76
N VAL A 55 0.83 -3.35 8.95
CA VAL A 55 2.12 -2.69 8.71
C VAL A 55 2.57 -1.89 9.93
N SER A 56 3.87 -1.90 10.23
CA SER A 56 4.40 -1.28 11.46
C SER A 56 5.72 -0.54 11.28
N LYS A 57 6.55 -0.96 10.31
CA LYS A 57 7.89 -0.40 10.09
C LYS A 57 7.98 0.25 8.71
N SER A 58 8.29 1.54 8.70
CA SER A 58 8.66 2.28 7.50
C SER A 58 10.18 2.23 7.28
N GLY A 59 10.59 2.09 6.03
CA GLY A 59 11.97 2.15 5.61
C GLY A 59 12.55 3.58 5.56
N PRO A 60 13.74 3.74 4.97
CA PRO A 60 14.29 5.06 4.70
C PRO A 60 13.40 5.84 3.73
N LEU A 61 13.53 7.17 3.76
CA LEU A 61 12.89 8.06 2.80
C LEU A 61 13.43 7.78 1.40
N GLN A 62 12.54 7.59 0.44
CA GLN A 62 12.86 7.22 -0.92
C GLN A 62 12.00 8.01 -1.90
N GLN A 63 12.45 8.05 -3.15
CA GLN A 63 11.76 8.66 -4.28
C GLN A 63 11.19 7.56 -5.17
N PHE A 64 9.94 7.73 -5.61
CA PHE A 64 9.24 6.83 -6.52
C PHE A 64 8.66 7.64 -7.68
N ASN A 65 8.64 7.09 -8.90
CA ASN A 65 7.96 7.75 -10.00
C ASN A 65 6.44 7.70 -9.74
N ILE A 66 5.73 8.81 -9.96
CA ILE A 66 4.27 8.81 -9.75
C ILE A 66 3.55 7.83 -10.67
N THR A 67 4.12 7.51 -11.83
CA THR A 67 3.56 6.54 -12.79
C THR A 67 3.56 5.11 -12.25
N ASP A 68 4.39 4.84 -11.24
CA ASP A 68 4.47 3.51 -10.61
C ASP A 68 3.40 3.33 -9.53
N VAL A 69 2.66 4.39 -9.18
CA VAL A 69 1.56 4.35 -8.20
C VAL A 69 0.33 3.74 -8.85
N VAL A 70 0.09 2.46 -8.57
CA VAL A 70 -1.01 1.68 -9.17
C VAL A 70 -2.30 1.67 -8.34
N LEU A 71 -2.21 1.84 -7.02
CA LEU A 71 -3.32 1.63 -6.09
C LEU A 71 -3.27 2.61 -4.92
N LYS A 72 -4.44 3.07 -4.47
CA LYS A 72 -4.60 3.84 -3.24
C LYS A 72 -5.03 2.92 -2.11
N TYR A 73 -4.53 3.20 -0.91
CA TYR A 73 -4.85 2.44 0.30
C TYR A 73 -5.49 3.33 1.35
N VAL A 74 -6.39 2.76 2.14
CA VAL A 74 -6.83 3.32 3.41
C VAL A 74 -5.88 2.84 4.48
N LYS A 75 -5.48 3.72 5.41
CA LYS A 75 -4.62 3.40 6.55
C LYS A 75 -5.37 3.70 7.85
N ILE A 76 -5.52 2.70 8.70
CA ILE A 76 -6.22 2.82 10.01
C ILE A 76 -5.27 2.35 11.11
N SER A 77 -5.21 3.09 12.22
CA SER A 77 -4.45 2.69 13.40
C SER A 77 -5.04 1.43 14.04
N TYR A 78 -4.20 0.45 14.35
CA TYR A 78 -4.57 -0.76 15.06
C TYR A 78 -3.47 -1.14 16.04
N LYS A 79 -3.71 -0.90 17.33
CA LYS A 79 -2.70 -1.02 18.39
C LYS A 79 -1.47 -0.14 18.09
N ASP A 80 -0.27 -0.72 18.11
CA ASP A 80 1.02 -0.13 17.76
C ASP A 80 1.35 -0.20 16.26
N LYS A 81 0.42 -0.69 15.44
CA LYS A 81 0.57 -0.91 14.00
C LYS A 81 -0.54 -0.19 13.22
N TYR A 82 -0.55 -0.38 11.91
CA TYR A 82 -1.59 0.12 11.02
C TYR A 82 -2.13 -1.01 10.16
N VAL A 83 -3.45 -1.08 10.03
CA VAL A 83 -4.08 -1.88 8.99
C VAL A 83 -4.17 -1.03 7.73
N VAL A 84 -3.71 -1.57 6.62
CA VAL A 84 -3.86 -0.99 5.30
C VAL A 84 -4.65 -1.92 4.40
N PHE A 85 -5.57 -1.37 3.61
CA PHE A 85 -6.35 -2.12 2.64
C PHE A 85 -6.62 -1.25 1.41
N PRO A 86 -6.83 -1.84 0.22
CA PRO A 86 -7.09 -1.08 -0.99
C PRO A 86 -8.33 -0.20 -0.80
N LEU A 87 -8.20 1.08 -1.14
CA LEU A 87 -9.35 1.98 -1.24
C LEU A 87 -10.12 1.57 -2.49
N ILE A 88 -11.22 0.83 -2.29
CA ILE A 88 -12.10 0.39 -3.37
C ILE A 88 -12.88 1.60 -3.89
N HIS A 89 -12.28 2.37 -4.80
CA HIS A 89 -13.02 3.25 -5.68
C HIS A 89 -13.35 2.49 -6.95
N LEU A 90 -14.64 2.31 -7.23
CA LEU A 90 -15.15 1.65 -8.44
C LEU A 90 -15.12 2.54 -9.69
N TYR A 91 -14.47 3.71 -9.65
CA TYR A 91 -14.60 4.74 -10.68
C TYR A 91 -13.30 5.52 -10.88
#